data_AF-A0A950FF17-F1
#
_entry.id   AF-A0A950FF17-F1
#
_cell.length_a   1.000
_cell.length_b   1.000
_cell.length_c   1.000
_cell.angle_alpha   90.00
_cell.angle_beta   90.00
_cell.angle_gamma   90.00
#
_symmetry.space_group_name_H-M   'P 1'
#
loop_
_entity.id
_entity.type
_entity.pdbx_description
1 polymer ?
#
loop_
_entity_poly.entity_id
_entity_poly.type
_entity_poly.pdbx_seq_one_letter_code
_entity_poly.pdbx_strand_id
1 'polypeptide(L)'
;MSTMPTTLSASTSAASDTSNSSNWATQLPSAANFLQILVAEFQNQDPTQPTDPAEYASQLVQFADLGQLQQIASAVQQSPSSSLMQAASAFIGRKVTAPGQSIGIKSGKATSITYTPSASGLYTAEVFNSAGQKVASVSLGQQNAGTVQTFTWKPSSSVPDGQYTVSIVDSKGKALSGLIEEGIVQSVSLSANGEVLLDLGNLTLQETQISSISQAQS
;
A
#
# COMPACT_ATOMS: atom_id res chain seq x y z
N MET A 1 18.96 -48.95 -54.24
CA MET A 1 20.26 -48.24 -54.21
C MET A 1 20.66 -48.07 -52.75
N SER A 2 21.93 -48.24 -52.43
CA SER A 2 22.55 -47.94 -51.11
C SER A 2 22.61 -46.41 -50.89
N THR A 3 22.92 -45.79 -49.73
CA THR A 3 23.70 -46.15 -48.51
C THR A 3 23.23 -45.35 -47.25
N MET A 4 23.60 -45.77 -46.03
CA MET A 4 23.66 -44.93 -44.79
C MET A 4 24.88 -43.98 -44.80
N PRO A 5 25.00 -42.91 -43.96
CA PRO A 5 25.35 -42.95 -42.50
C PRO A 5 24.41 -42.08 -41.60
N THR A 6 24.14 -42.39 -40.33
CA THR A 6 24.94 -42.20 -39.08
C THR A 6 25.08 -40.75 -38.58
N THR A 7 24.38 -40.43 -37.47
CA THR A 7 24.77 -39.69 -36.22
C THR A 7 23.49 -39.34 -35.43
N LEU A 8 23.41 -39.26 -34.09
CA LEU A 8 24.25 -39.74 -32.98
C LEU A 8 23.37 -39.81 -31.69
N SER A 9 23.83 -40.48 -30.62
CA SER A 9 23.22 -40.53 -29.27
C SER A 9 23.27 -39.15 -28.54
N ALA A 10 22.59 -38.89 -27.41
CA ALA A 10 22.04 -39.82 -26.40
C ALA A 10 20.85 -39.22 -25.61
N SER A 11 20.08 -40.10 -24.96
CA SER A 11 19.08 -39.77 -23.95
C SER A 11 19.69 -39.71 -22.54
N THR A 12 19.41 -38.64 -21.78
CA THR A 12 19.66 -38.61 -20.33
C THR A 12 18.52 -37.89 -19.60
N SER A 13 17.82 -38.64 -18.75
CA SER A 13 16.96 -38.06 -17.70
C SER A 13 17.82 -37.30 -16.69
N ALA A 14 17.35 -36.16 -16.20
CA ALA A 14 17.92 -35.50 -15.03
C ALA A 14 16.78 -35.04 -14.12
N ALA A 15 16.68 -35.65 -12.94
CA ALA A 15 15.91 -35.08 -11.85
C ALA A 15 16.66 -33.85 -11.32
N SER A 16 16.01 -32.69 -11.28
CA SER A 16 16.54 -31.51 -10.59
C SER A 16 16.28 -31.66 -9.10
N ASP A 17 17.36 -31.98 -8.38
CA ASP A 17 17.41 -32.27 -6.95
C ASP A 17 17.05 -31.05 -6.08
N THR A 18 16.71 -31.30 -4.81
CA THR A 18 16.37 -30.27 -3.82
C THR A 18 17.63 -29.61 -3.26
N SER A 19 18.18 -28.64 -3.99
CA SER A 19 19.28 -27.81 -3.48
C SER A 19 18.74 -26.63 -2.64
N ASN A 20 18.51 -26.95 -1.37
CA ASN A 20 18.39 -26.04 -0.22
C ASN A 20 18.97 -24.63 -0.49
N SER A 21 18.12 -23.60 -0.53
CA SER A 21 18.54 -22.21 -0.75
C SER A 21 19.31 -21.69 0.48
N SER A 22 20.61 -21.94 0.49
CA SER A 22 21.53 -21.49 1.54
C SER A 22 21.47 -19.98 1.70
N ASN A 23 21.13 -19.52 2.90
CA ASN A 23 20.97 -18.11 3.26
C ASN A 23 22.20 -17.27 2.85
N TRP A 24 22.04 -16.46 1.80
CA TRP A 24 23.07 -15.48 1.40
C TRP A 24 23.20 -14.30 2.38
N ALA A 25 22.30 -14.21 3.37
CA ALA A 25 22.27 -13.19 4.42
C ALA A 25 23.33 -13.38 5.54
N THR A 26 24.23 -14.37 5.45
CA THR A 26 25.23 -14.67 6.49
C THR A 26 26.68 -14.31 6.08
N GLN A 27 26.86 -13.50 5.04
CA GLN A 27 28.15 -12.90 4.67
C GLN A 27 28.24 -11.39 4.95
N LEU A 28 27.69 -10.95 6.09
CA LEU A 28 28.30 -9.83 6.80
C LEU A 28 29.49 -10.39 7.58
N PRO A 29 30.72 -9.84 7.46
CA PRO A 29 31.83 -10.22 8.32
C PRO A 29 31.50 -9.85 9.76
N SER A 30 31.02 -10.82 10.54
CA SER A 30 30.74 -10.61 11.96
C SER A 30 32.05 -10.35 12.71
N ALA A 31 32.01 -9.52 13.74
CA ALA A 31 33.18 -9.20 14.56
C ALA A 31 33.90 -10.46 15.11
N ALA A 32 33.17 -11.57 15.27
CA ALA A 32 33.71 -12.88 15.63
C ALA A 32 34.74 -13.43 14.61
N ASN A 33 34.50 -13.27 13.30
CA ASN A 33 35.45 -13.71 12.27
C ASN A 33 36.74 -12.86 12.29
N PHE A 34 36.64 -11.56 12.60
CA PHE A 34 37.81 -10.70 12.71
C PHE A 34 38.61 -10.95 14.00
N LEU A 35 37.94 -11.24 15.13
CA LEU A 35 38.62 -11.66 16.36
C LEU A 35 39.44 -12.95 16.16
N GLN A 36 38.97 -13.87 15.32
CA GLN A 36 39.71 -15.09 15.00
C GLN A 36 40.96 -14.82 14.13
N ILE A 37 40.92 -13.79 13.27
CA ILE A 37 42.08 -13.32 12.52
C ILE A 37 43.06 -12.55 13.44
N LEU A 38 42.56 -11.70 14.35
CA LEU A 38 43.38 -11.00 15.36
C LEU A 38 44.13 -11.97 16.28
N VAL A 39 43.51 -13.08 16.69
CA VAL A 39 44.17 -14.13 17.50
C VAL A 39 45.21 -14.93 16.72
N ALA A 40 45.07 -15.02 15.39
CA ALA A 40 46.08 -15.63 14.52
C ALA A 40 47.29 -14.72 14.31
N GLU A 41 47.07 -13.42 14.06
CA GLU A 41 48.14 -12.41 13.95
C GLU A 41 48.93 -12.26 15.26
N PHE A 42 48.27 -12.26 16.42
CA PHE A 42 48.93 -12.13 17.72
C PHE A 42 49.88 -13.30 18.04
N GLN A 43 49.72 -14.47 17.40
CA GLN A 43 50.62 -15.60 17.57
C GLN A 43 51.87 -15.58 16.68
N ASN A 44 51.97 -14.64 15.72
CA ASN A 44 53.03 -14.68 14.69
C ASN A 44 53.68 -13.32 14.37
N GLN A 45 53.46 -12.27 15.18
CA GLN A 45 54.08 -10.96 14.99
C GLN A 45 55.38 -10.81 15.79
N ASP A 46 56.51 -10.67 15.08
CA ASP A 46 57.82 -10.31 15.65
C ASP A 46 57.75 -8.86 16.21
N PRO A 47 58.28 -8.59 17.42
CA PRO A 47 57.99 -7.36 18.18
C PRO A 47 58.63 -6.06 17.64
N THR A 48 59.10 -6.02 16.39
CA THR A 48 59.99 -4.98 15.88
C THR A 48 59.37 -3.92 14.95
N GLN A 49 58.08 -4.01 14.59
CA GLN A 49 57.37 -2.93 13.88
C GLN A 49 55.93 -2.72 14.39
N PRO A 50 55.65 -1.65 15.17
CA PRO A 50 54.31 -1.32 15.63
C PRO A 50 53.51 -0.63 14.50
N THR A 51 52.99 -1.41 13.56
CA THR A 51 51.98 -0.92 12.62
C THR A 51 50.62 -1.10 13.28
N ASP A 52 50.06 -0.01 13.81
CA ASP A 52 49.00 -0.04 14.83
C ASP A 52 47.69 -0.73 14.35
N PRO A 53 47.36 -1.94 14.84
CA PRO A 53 46.13 -2.63 14.46
C PRO A 53 44.87 -1.98 15.06
N ALA A 54 45.02 -1.10 16.06
CA ALA A 54 43.90 -0.46 16.75
C ALA A 54 43.20 0.61 15.89
N GLU A 55 43.93 1.29 14.99
CA GLU A 55 43.32 2.32 14.13
C GLU A 55 42.30 1.69 13.15
N TYR A 56 42.65 0.56 12.52
CA TYR A 56 41.74 -0.21 11.67
C TYR A 56 40.57 -0.82 12.46
N ALA A 57 40.82 -1.33 13.67
CA ALA A 57 39.75 -1.83 14.54
C ALA A 57 38.74 -0.72 14.91
N SER A 58 39.20 0.50 15.20
CA SER A 58 38.33 1.62 15.57
C SER A 58 37.41 2.09 14.43
N GLN A 59 37.92 2.11 13.19
CA GLN A 59 37.12 2.42 12.00
C GLN A 59 36.09 1.33 11.69
N LEU A 60 36.44 0.05 11.91
CA LEU A 60 35.51 -1.08 11.76
C LEU A 60 34.42 -1.11 12.83
N VAL A 61 34.71 -0.74 14.08
CA VAL A 61 33.69 -0.60 15.14
C VAL A 61 32.67 0.49 14.75
N GLN A 62 33.12 1.65 14.26
CA GLN A 62 32.21 2.68 13.78
C GLN A 62 31.36 2.22 12.59
N PHE A 63 31.90 1.39 11.69
CA PHE A 63 31.12 0.84 10.58
C PHE A 63 30.13 -0.24 11.02
N ALA A 64 30.49 -1.07 12.01
CA ALA A 64 29.62 -2.06 12.62
C ALA A 64 28.46 -1.40 13.38
N ASP A 65 28.75 -0.37 14.17
CA ASP A 65 27.74 0.44 14.87
C ASP A 65 26.77 1.11 13.89
N LEU A 66 27.26 1.66 12.77
CA LEU A 66 26.40 2.24 11.72
C LEU A 66 25.52 1.19 11.03
N GLY A 67 26.06 0.01 10.72
CA GLY A 67 25.28 -1.11 10.16
C GLY A 67 24.22 -1.63 11.14
N GLN A 68 24.56 -1.72 12.42
CA GLN A 68 23.65 -2.12 13.48
C GLN A 68 22.57 -1.05 13.74
N LEU A 69 22.90 0.23 13.65
CA LEU A 69 21.94 1.34 13.69
C LEU A 69 20.95 1.29 12.52
N GLN A 70 21.44 0.97 11.30
CA GLN A 70 20.57 0.77 10.13
C GLN A 70 19.66 -0.45 10.28
N GLN A 71 20.15 -1.56 10.84
CA GLN A 71 19.31 -2.72 11.16
C GLN A 71 18.26 -2.39 12.23
N ILE A 72 18.60 -1.65 13.27
CA ILE A 72 17.66 -1.19 14.30
C ILE A 72 16.60 -0.25 13.68
N ALA A 73 17.00 0.72 12.87
CA ALA A 73 16.07 1.60 12.17
C ALA A 73 15.11 0.82 11.25
N SER A 74 15.61 -0.17 10.53
CA SER A 74 14.82 -1.07 9.68
C SER A 74 13.84 -1.94 10.49
N ALA A 75 14.29 -2.48 11.63
CA ALA A 75 13.45 -3.28 12.52
C ALA A 75 12.33 -2.44 13.17
N VAL A 76 12.65 -1.20 13.57
CA VAL A 76 11.66 -0.23 14.08
C VAL A 76 10.60 0.11 13.03
N GLN A 77 10.97 0.21 11.74
CA GLN A 77 10.02 0.46 10.66
C GLN A 77 9.12 -0.75 10.31
N GLN A 78 9.58 -2.00 10.49
CA GLN A 78 8.75 -3.17 10.18
C GLN A 78 7.79 -3.59 11.31
N SER A 79 8.13 -3.30 12.57
CA SER A 79 7.34 -3.72 13.75
C SER A 79 5.87 -3.23 13.86
N PRO A 80 5.45 -2.01 13.43
CA PRO A 80 4.07 -1.54 13.63
C PRO A 80 3.05 -2.19 12.69
N SER A 81 3.50 -2.78 11.57
CA SER A 81 2.64 -3.33 10.51
C SER A 81 1.64 -4.39 11.03
N SER A 82 2.12 -5.32 11.84
CA SER A 82 1.33 -6.46 12.34
C SER A 82 0.22 -6.04 13.30
N SER A 83 0.49 -5.11 14.23
CA SER A 83 -0.49 -4.62 15.19
C SER A 83 -1.52 -3.70 14.55
N LEU A 84 -1.12 -2.85 13.60
CA LEU A 84 -2.07 -2.05 12.79
C LEU A 84 -2.97 -2.95 11.95
N MET A 85 -2.46 -3.95 11.23
CA MET A 85 -3.30 -4.90 10.50
C MET A 85 -4.26 -5.69 11.41
N GLN A 86 -3.82 -6.04 12.62
CA GLN A 86 -4.66 -6.77 13.58
C GLN A 86 -5.78 -5.88 14.13
N ALA A 87 -5.51 -4.62 14.47
CA ALA A 87 -6.53 -3.64 14.83
C ALA A 87 -7.48 -3.35 13.66
N ALA A 88 -6.95 -3.14 12.47
CA ALA A 88 -7.75 -2.81 11.29
C ALA A 88 -8.58 -3.99 10.76
N SER A 89 -8.18 -5.24 11.03
CA SER A 89 -9.02 -6.42 10.76
C SER A 89 -10.39 -6.36 11.48
N ALA A 90 -10.48 -5.66 12.62
CA ALA A 90 -11.72 -5.41 13.33
C ALA A 90 -12.65 -4.39 12.62
N PHE A 91 -12.23 -3.80 11.50
CA PHE A 91 -13.08 -2.99 10.63
C PHE A 91 -13.79 -3.82 9.56
N ILE A 92 -13.31 -5.02 9.23
CA ILE A 92 -13.93 -5.90 8.21
C ILE A 92 -15.37 -6.23 8.63
N GLY A 93 -16.32 -6.08 7.72
CA GLY A 93 -17.76 -6.25 7.97
C GLY A 93 -18.43 -5.09 8.69
N ARG A 94 -17.71 -4.03 9.09
CA ARG A 94 -18.30 -2.82 9.68
C ARG A 94 -18.67 -1.80 8.62
N LYS A 95 -19.68 -0.99 8.92
CA LYS A 95 -20.06 0.16 8.10
C LYS A 95 -19.18 1.34 8.49
N VAL A 96 -18.45 1.87 7.53
CA VAL A 96 -17.63 3.08 7.68
C VAL A 96 -18.29 4.27 7.00
N THR A 97 -18.07 5.44 7.57
CA THR A 97 -18.57 6.72 7.07
C THR A 97 -17.42 7.72 7.07
N ALA A 98 -17.14 8.32 5.91
CA ALA A 98 -16.03 9.26 5.69
C ALA A 98 -16.52 10.60 5.12
N PRO A 99 -15.82 11.73 5.37
CA PRO A 99 -16.06 12.99 4.68
C PRO A 99 -15.67 12.79 3.22
N GLY A 100 -16.68 12.69 2.36
CA GLY A 100 -16.57 11.88 1.16
C GLY A 100 -16.99 12.58 -0.10
N GLN A 101 -16.02 12.92 -0.92
CA GLN A 101 -16.24 13.32 -2.31
C GLN A 101 -15.93 12.19 -3.29
N SER A 102 -15.67 10.97 -2.84
CA SER A 102 -15.19 9.88 -3.70
C SER A 102 -16.31 8.90 -4.02
N ILE A 103 -16.38 8.47 -5.27
CA ILE A 103 -17.19 7.33 -5.69
C ILE A 103 -16.37 6.27 -6.39
N GLY A 104 -16.67 5.02 -6.08
CA GLY A 104 -16.03 3.85 -6.64
C GLY A 104 -16.92 3.18 -7.67
N ILE A 105 -16.47 3.03 -8.91
CA ILE A 105 -17.15 2.26 -9.95
C ILE A 105 -16.54 0.87 -10.07
N LYS A 106 -17.39 -0.15 -10.05
CA LYS A 106 -17.05 -1.53 -10.40
C LYS A 106 -18.18 -2.17 -11.19
N SER A 107 -17.88 -2.74 -12.35
CA SER A 107 -18.86 -3.33 -13.28
C SER A 107 -20.04 -2.41 -13.58
N GLY A 108 -19.76 -1.11 -13.77
CA GLY A 108 -20.78 -0.08 -14.02
C GLY A 108 -21.67 0.31 -12.83
N LYS A 109 -21.39 -0.18 -11.61
CA LYS A 109 -22.08 0.20 -10.37
C LYS A 109 -21.21 1.16 -9.55
N ALA A 110 -21.70 2.38 -9.32
CA ALA A 110 -21.05 3.36 -8.44
C ALA A 110 -21.46 3.17 -6.97
N THR A 111 -20.62 3.61 -6.01
CA THR A 111 -21.06 3.93 -4.65
C THR A 111 -22.02 5.13 -4.63
N SER A 112 -22.66 5.33 -3.49
CA SER A 112 -23.50 6.49 -3.21
C SER A 112 -22.79 7.49 -2.29
N ILE A 113 -23.07 8.77 -2.48
CA ILE A 113 -22.71 9.85 -1.56
C ILE A 113 -24.00 10.46 -0.99
N THR A 114 -24.01 10.71 0.31
CA THR A 114 -25.06 11.45 1.01
C THR A 114 -24.64 12.91 1.18
N TYR A 115 -25.57 13.84 0.98
CA TYR A 115 -25.32 15.28 1.06
C TYR A 115 -26.54 16.04 1.58
N THR A 116 -26.31 17.21 2.16
CA THR A 116 -27.38 18.07 2.69
C THR A 116 -27.24 19.48 2.09
N PRO A 117 -28.13 19.93 1.20
CA PRO A 117 -28.07 21.26 0.60
C PRO A 117 -28.07 22.37 1.66
N SER A 118 -27.14 23.31 1.56
CA SER A 118 -27.07 24.45 2.48
C SER A 118 -28.14 25.52 2.21
N ALA A 119 -28.75 25.50 1.02
CA ALA A 119 -29.80 26.41 0.59
C ALA A 119 -30.77 25.67 -0.35
N SER A 120 -31.98 26.20 -0.51
CA SER A 120 -32.92 25.69 -1.52
C SER A 120 -32.58 26.28 -2.89
N GLY A 121 -32.45 25.45 -3.92
CA GLY A 121 -32.06 25.90 -5.26
C GLY A 121 -31.82 24.75 -6.23
N LEU A 122 -31.36 25.07 -7.43
CA LEU A 122 -30.90 24.07 -8.40
C LEU A 122 -29.48 23.63 -8.07
N TYR A 123 -29.24 22.32 -8.13
CA TYR A 123 -27.92 21.71 -7.90
C TYR A 123 -27.50 20.81 -9.06
N THR A 124 -26.19 20.63 -9.22
CA THR A 124 -25.56 19.77 -10.23
C THR A 124 -24.43 18.97 -9.59
N ALA A 125 -24.36 17.66 -9.82
CA ALA A 125 -23.22 16.83 -9.48
C ALA A 125 -22.24 16.78 -10.66
N GLU A 126 -21.04 17.28 -10.46
CA GLU A 126 -19.92 17.18 -11.41
C GLU A 126 -19.02 16.02 -10.98
N VAL A 127 -18.67 15.14 -11.91
CA VAL A 127 -17.81 13.97 -11.65
C VAL A 127 -16.50 14.12 -12.42
N PHE A 128 -15.39 13.92 -11.71
CA PHE A 128 -14.02 14.09 -12.17
C PHE A 128 -13.25 12.78 -12.08
N ASN A 129 -12.37 12.51 -13.03
CA ASN A 129 -11.42 11.39 -12.95
C ASN A 129 -10.20 11.74 -12.09
N SER A 130 -9.31 10.77 -11.87
CA SER A 130 -8.05 10.95 -11.14
C SER A 130 -7.08 11.97 -11.76
N ALA A 131 -7.26 12.33 -13.02
CA ALA A 131 -6.53 13.41 -13.70
C ALA A 131 -7.18 14.80 -13.53
N GLY A 132 -8.25 14.92 -12.71
CA GLY A 132 -8.98 16.16 -12.49
C GLY A 132 -9.87 16.60 -13.67
N GLN A 133 -10.03 15.77 -14.69
CA GLN A 133 -10.88 16.07 -15.84
C GLN A 133 -12.34 15.73 -15.53
N LYS A 134 -13.26 16.65 -15.84
CA LYS A 134 -14.70 16.41 -15.69
C LYS A 134 -15.19 15.39 -16.71
N VAL A 135 -15.58 14.21 -16.24
CA VAL A 135 -16.09 13.08 -17.05
C VAL A 135 -17.62 13.05 -17.14
N ALA A 136 -18.33 13.65 -16.17
CA ALA A 136 -19.77 13.80 -16.23
C ALA A 136 -20.27 15.04 -15.50
N SER A 137 -21.46 15.50 -15.87
CA SER A 137 -22.24 16.51 -15.16
C SER A 137 -23.69 16.05 -15.15
N VAL A 138 -24.28 15.96 -13.96
CA VAL A 138 -25.62 15.39 -13.71
C VAL A 138 -26.45 16.42 -12.97
N SER A 139 -27.51 16.92 -13.59
CA SER A 139 -28.42 17.84 -12.90
C SER A 139 -29.19 17.09 -11.80
N LEU A 140 -29.17 17.64 -10.59
CA LEU A 140 -29.91 17.13 -9.43
C LEU A 140 -31.27 17.82 -9.27
N GLY A 141 -31.62 18.74 -10.17
CA GLY A 141 -32.86 19.51 -10.13
C GLY A 141 -32.96 20.44 -8.91
N GLN A 142 -34.20 20.79 -8.56
CA GLN A 142 -34.52 21.63 -7.41
C GLN A 142 -34.40 20.82 -6.12
N GLN A 143 -33.62 21.34 -5.18
CA GLN A 143 -33.36 20.74 -3.87
C GLN A 143 -33.77 21.71 -2.76
N ASN A 144 -34.05 21.17 -1.57
CA ASN A 144 -34.45 21.93 -0.38
C ASN A 144 -33.31 21.99 0.64
N ALA A 145 -33.12 23.17 1.26
CA ALA A 145 -32.17 23.36 2.34
C ALA A 145 -32.39 22.35 3.48
N GLY A 146 -31.31 21.86 4.08
CA GLY A 146 -31.35 21.02 5.29
C GLY A 146 -31.91 19.60 5.08
N THR A 147 -32.36 19.23 3.87
CA THR A 147 -32.88 17.89 3.59
C THR A 147 -31.73 16.96 3.19
N VAL A 148 -31.56 15.84 3.89
CA VAL A 148 -30.58 14.81 3.52
C VAL A 148 -30.99 14.17 2.19
N GLN A 149 -30.05 14.08 1.26
CA GLN A 149 -30.22 13.53 -0.08
C GLN A 149 -29.13 12.51 -0.38
N THR A 150 -29.41 11.55 -1.27
CA THR A 150 -28.44 10.54 -1.70
C THR A 150 -28.24 10.62 -3.21
N PHE A 151 -26.99 10.79 -3.64
CA PHE A 151 -26.57 10.74 -5.03
C PHE A 151 -25.88 9.41 -5.33
N THR A 152 -26.37 8.68 -6.33
CA THR A 152 -25.72 7.49 -6.88
C THR A 152 -25.47 7.72 -8.37
N TRP A 153 -24.20 7.82 -8.78
CA TRP A 153 -23.88 8.01 -10.18
C TRP A 153 -24.24 6.78 -11.02
N LYS A 154 -24.74 7.00 -12.24
CA LYS A 154 -24.93 5.96 -13.26
C LYS A 154 -23.97 6.23 -14.41
N PRO A 155 -22.75 5.65 -14.39
CA PRO A 155 -21.80 5.80 -15.49
C PRO A 155 -22.34 5.18 -16.78
N SER A 156 -21.88 5.69 -17.92
CA SER A 156 -22.06 5.00 -19.21
C SER A 156 -21.05 3.86 -19.34
N SER A 157 -21.29 2.91 -20.26
CA SER A 157 -20.38 1.79 -20.55
C SER A 157 -19.00 2.20 -21.07
N SER A 158 -18.79 3.48 -21.39
CA SER A 158 -17.50 4.04 -21.83
C SER A 158 -16.64 4.55 -20.66
N VAL A 159 -17.18 4.59 -19.43
CA VAL A 159 -16.45 5.00 -18.23
C VAL A 159 -15.74 3.78 -17.64
N PRO A 160 -14.40 3.79 -17.49
CA PRO A 160 -13.67 2.71 -16.84
C PRO A 160 -14.05 2.52 -15.37
N ASP A 161 -13.98 1.29 -14.87
CA ASP A 161 -14.00 1.00 -13.44
C ASP A 161 -12.82 1.71 -12.74
N GLY A 162 -13.05 2.21 -11.52
CA GLY A 162 -12.07 3.03 -10.79
C GLY A 162 -12.70 4.02 -9.81
N GLN A 163 -11.86 4.83 -9.16
CA GLN A 163 -12.29 5.87 -8.22
C GLN A 163 -12.40 7.24 -8.92
N TYR A 164 -13.46 7.96 -8.62
CA TYR A 164 -13.80 9.26 -9.21
C TYR A 164 -14.19 10.26 -8.11
N THR A 165 -13.94 11.55 -8.32
CA THR A 165 -14.30 12.61 -7.37
C THR A 165 -15.60 13.28 -7.82
N VAL A 166 -16.53 13.51 -6.89
CA VAL A 166 -17.80 14.20 -7.09
C VAL A 166 -17.78 15.56 -6.39
N SER A 167 -18.11 16.62 -7.11
CA SER A 167 -18.42 17.92 -6.53
C SER A 167 -19.89 18.24 -6.80
N ILE A 168 -20.67 18.45 -5.74
CA ILE A 168 -22.04 18.93 -5.87
C ILE A 168 -22.01 20.45 -5.78
N VAL A 169 -22.39 21.14 -6.86
CA VAL A 169 -22.39 22.59 -6.97
C VAL A 169 -23.82 23.15 -7.03
N ASP A 170 -24.02 24.33 -6.46
CA ASP A 170 -25.27 25.08 -6.63
C ASP A 170 -25.34 25.79 -8.00
N SER A 171 -26.49 26.42 -8.30
CA SER A 171 -26.71 27.23 -9.51
C SER A 171 -25.71 28.39 -9.74
N LYS A 172 -24.87 28.73 -8.76
CA LYS A 172 -23.81 29.76 -8.85
C LYS A 172 -22.42 29.13 -8.99
N GLY A 173 -22.32 27.80 -9.09
CA GLY A 173 -21.06 27.06 -9.13
C GLY A 173 -20.38 26.89 -7.77
N LYS A 174 -21.04 27.24 -6.67
CA LYS A 174 -20.47 27.06 -5.32
C LYS A 174 -20.57 25.59 -4.93
N ALA A 175 -19.43 24.96 -4.67
CA ALA A 175 -19.38 23.61 -4.12
C ALA A 175 -20.04 23.52 -2.74
N LEU A 176 -20.82 22.47 -2.54
CA LEU A 176 -21.37 22.06 -1.26
C LEU A 176 -20.29 21.35 -0.44
N SER A 177 -20.30 21.55 0.87
CA SER A 177 -19.38 20.93 1.82
C SER A 177 -20.14 19.94 2.71
N GLY A 178 -19.42 19.01 3.37
CA GLY A 178 -20.06 17.99 4.19
C GLY A 178 -20.78 16.91 3.38
N LEU A 179 -20.25 16.57 2.19
CA LEU A 179 -20.61 15.33 1.50
C LEU A 179 -20.05 14.16 2.33
N ILE A 180 -20.80 13.07 2.37
CA ILE A 180 -20.53 11.90 3.20
C ILE A 180 -20.59 10.67 2.30
N GLU A 181 -19.51 9.88 2.26
CA GLU A 181 -19.48 8.58 1.61
C GLU A 181 -19.59 7.47 2.66
N GLU A 182 -20.30 6.40 2.30
CA GLU A 182 -20.55 5.26 3.18
C GLU A 182 -20.32 3.95 2.45
N GLY A 183 -19.82 2.94 3.19
CA GLY A 183 -19.76 1.57 2.69
C GLY A 183 -19.42 0.56 3.78
N ILE A 184 -19.44 -0.71 3.40
CA ILE A 184 -19.06 -1.82 4.27
C ILE A 184 -17.65 -2.25 3.89
N VAL A 185 -16.74 -2.31 4.86
CA VAL A 185 -15.36 -2.74 4.64
C VAL A 185 -15.35 -4.24 4.32
N GLN A 186 -14.88 -4.60 3.13
CA GLN A 186 -14.78 -5.98 2.66
C GLN A 186 -13.39 -6.55 2.90
N SER A 187 -12.35 -5.73 2.77
CA SER A 187 -10.98 -6.13 3.09
C SER A 187 -10.15 -4.94 3.57
N VAL A 188 -8.98 -5.25 4.15
CA VAL A 188 -8.02 -4.27 4.63
C VAL A 188 -6.65 -4.65 4.10
N SER A 189 -5.86 -3.66 3.71
CA SER A 189 -4.51 -3.82 3.18
C SER A 189 -3.57 -2.75 3.72
N LEU A 190 -2.27 -2.98 3.64
CA LEU A 190 -1.25 -1.98 3.96
C LEU A 190 -0.68 -1.38 2.67
N SER A 191 -0.56 -0.06 2.64
CA SER A 191 0.12 0.70 1.59
C SER A 191 1.61 0.39 1.61
N ALA A 192 2.31 0.63 0.49
CA ALA A 192 3.77 0.65 0.46
C ALA A 192 4.35 1.69 1.45
N ASN A 193 3.55 2.70 1.83
CA ASN A 193 3.90 3.73 2.81
C ASN A 193 3.58 3.34 4.27
N GLY A 194 3.07 2.13 4.52
CA GLY A 194 2.65 1.66 5.86
C GLY A 194 1.25 2.12 6.31
N GLU A 195 0.53 2.88 5.49
CA GLU A 195 -0.85 3.33 5.76
C GLU A 195 -1.86 2.18 5.62
N VAL A 196 -2.87 2.13 6.49
CA VAL A 196 -3.99 1.18 6.39
C VAL A 196 -4.99 1.68 5.34
N LEU A 197 -5.26 0.88 4.31
CA LEU A 197 -6.36 1.08 3.38
C LEU A 197 -7.49 0.08 3.67
N LEU A 198 -8.72 0.60 3.68
CA LEU A 198 -9.95 -0.16 3.80
C LEU A 198 -10.63 -0.20 2.43
N ASP A 199 -10.85 -1.39 1.91
CA ASP A 199 -11.55 -1.63 0.66
C ASP A 199 -13.04 -1.86 0.94
N LEU A 200 -13.90 -1.06 0.33
CA LEU A 200 -15.36 -1.14 0.43
C LEU A 200 -15.96 -1.93 -0.75
N GLY A 201 -15.12 -2.61 -1.55
CA GLY A 201 -15.44 -3.41 -2.72
C GLY A 201 -15.28 -2.68 -4.05
N ASN A 202 -15.73 -1.43 -4.12
CA ASN A 202 -15.60 -0.54 -5.28
C ASN A 202 -14.93 0.79 -4.96
N LEU A 203 -14.87 1.21 -3.70
CA LEU A 203 -14.18 2.40 -3.18
C LEU A 203 -13.08 1.96 -2.20
N THR A 204 -11.94 2.63 -2.18
CA THR A 204 -10.80 2.31 -1.29
C THR A 204 -10.39 3.57 -0.53
N LEU A 205 -10.53 3.53 0.79
CA LEU A 205 -10.32 4.67 1.69
C LEU A 205 -9.13 4.42 2.61
N GLN A 206 -8.40 5.47 2.97
CA GLN A 206 -7.41 5.39 4.05
C GLN A 206 -8.12 5.42 5.41
N GLU A 207 -7.60 4.71 6.41
CA GLU A 207 -8.13 4.74 7.78
C GLU A 207 -8.25 6.17 8.33
N THR A 208 -7.27 7.02 8.00
CA THR A 208 -7.20 8.44 8.41
C THR A 208 -8.34 9.31 7.89
N GLN A 209 -9.06 8.88 6.85
CA GLN A 209 -10.21 9.60 6.28
C GLN A 209 -11.54 9.18 6.94
N ILE A 210 -11.55 8.16 7.80
CA ILE A 210 -12.79 7.64 8.38
C ILE A 210 -13.26 8.54 9.53
N SER A 211 -14.48 9.08 9.40
CA SER A 211 -15.09 9.92 10.44
C SER A 211 -15.86 9.11 11.48
N SER A 212 -16.44 7.97 11.13
CA SER A 212 -17.08 7.06 12.11
C SER A 212 -17.20 5.63 11.59
N ILE A 213 -17.34 4.68 12.53
CA ILE A 213 -17.42 3.23 12.25
C ILE A 213 -18.54 2.60 13.08
N SER A 214 -19.64 2.22 12.43
CA SER A 214 -20.76 1.51 13.05
C SER A 214 -20.73 0.01 12.71
N GLN A 215 -21.52 -0.80 13.42
CA GLN A 215 -21.77 -2.17 12.96
C GLN A 215 -22.63 -2.09 11.69
N ALA A 216 -22.37 -2.95 10.70
CA ALA A 216 -23.34 -3.15 9.63
C ALA A 216 -24.61 -3.74 10.27
N GLN A 217 -25.77 -3.13 10.03
CA GLN A 217 -27.03 -3.73 10.48
C GLN A 217 -27.35 -4.92 9.58
N SER A 218 -27.48 -6.09 10.19
CA SER A 218 -27.92 -7.35 9.59
C SER A 218 -29.39 -7.31 9.16
#